data_AF-A0A1R4HE21-F1
#
_entry.id   AF-A0A1R4HE21-F1
#
_cell.length_a   1.000
_cell.length_b   1.000
_cell.length_c   1.000
_cell.angle_alpha   90.00
_cell.angle_beta   90.00
_cell.angle_gamma   90.00
#
_symmetry.space_group_name_H-M   'P 1'
#
loop_
_entity.id
_entity.type
_entity.pdbx_description
1 polymer ?
#
loop_
_entity_poly.entity_id
_entity_poly.type
_entity_poly.pdbx_seq_one_letter_code
_entity_poly.pdbx_strand_id
1 'polypeptide(L)'
;MIENIGFSELLMVGLVALLVIGPERLPKAARLLGFWISKTRNMVASVKEEIKEEFHAEEIRQMLKEQAGSLEDLQGVLDEMNSSTHDLKTSLDKLPQHVEQSIKSPHDK
;
A
#
# COMPACT_ATOMS: atom_id res chain seq x y z
N MET A 1 -10.31 7.01 0.68
CA MET A 1 -10.52 6.90 -0.79
C MET A 1 -11.34 5.67 -1.21
N ILE A 2 -11.41 4.61 -0.40
CA ILE A 2 -12.22 3.39 -0.69
C ILE A 2 -13.74 3.61 -0.50
N GLU A 3 -14.15 4.64 0.25
CA GLU A 3 -15.57 4.90 0.57
C GLU A 3 -16.42 5.41 -0.61
N ASN A 4 -15.83 5.77 -1.76
CA ASN A 4 -16.58 6.27 -2.93
C ASN A 4 -16.94 5.19 -3.96
N ILE A 5 -16.58 3.92 -3.74
CA ILE A 5 -16.87 2.83 -4.67
C ILE A 5 -18.38 2.52 -4.61
N GLY A 6 -19.13 3.31 -5.38
CA GLY A 6 -20.53 3.06 -5.70
C GLY A 6 -20.65 2.04 -6.82
N PHE A 7 -21.88 1.54 -7.04
CA PHE A 7 -22.19 0.63 -8.14
C PHE A 7 -21.77 1.19 -9.52
N SER A 8 -21.85 2.51 -9.71
CA SER A 8 -21.41 3.21 -10.92
C SER A 8 -19.90 3.07 -11.18
N GLU A 9 -19.07 3.19 -10.14
CA GLU A 9 -17.62 3.11 -10.28
C GLU A 9 -17.19 1.67 -10.59
N LEU A 10 -17.83 0.67 -9.96
CA LEU A 10 -17.61 -0.73 -10.28
C LEU A 10 -17.97 -1.05 -11.74
N LEU A 11 -19.08 -0.51 -12.25
CA LEU A 11 -19.46 -0.64 -13.66
C LEU A 11 -18.43 0.00 -14.59
N MET A 12 -17.93 1.19 -14.26
CA MET A 12 -16.92 1.88 -15.06
C MET A 12 -15.61 1.09 -15.12
N VAL A 13 -15.13 0.61 -13.97
CA VAL A 13 -13.93 -0.25 -13.91
C VAL A 13 -14.16 -1.55 -14.68
N GLY A 14 -15.35 -2.17 -14.55
CA GLY A 14 -15.74 -3.33 -15.32
C GLY A 14 -15.67 -3.06 -16.83
N LEU A 15 -16.21 -1.94 -17.28
CA LEU A 15 -16.20 -1.56 -18.70
C LEU A 15 -14.78 -1.36 -19.24
N VAL A 16 -13.92 -0.66 -18.48
CA VAL A 16 -12.50 -0.48 -18.81
C VAL A 16 -11.77 -1.82 -18.86
N ALA A 17 -12.00 -2.68 -17.88
CA ALA A 17 -11.40 -4.01 -17.85
C ALA A 17 -11.87 -4.88 -19.04
N LEU A 18 -13.15 -4.78 -19.43
CA LEU A 18 -13.67 -5.43 -20.65
C LEU A 18 -12.97 -4.89 -21.91
N LEU A 19 -12.69 -3.60 -21.98
CA LEU A 19 -12.03 -3.00 -23.14
C LEU A 19 -10.55 -3.39 -23.25
N VAL A 20 -9.82 -3.35 -22.13
CA VAL A 20 -8.36 -3.58 -22.08
C VAL A 20 -8.02 -5.07 -22.18
N ILE A 21 -8.67 -5.89 -21.36
CA ILE A 21 -8.40 -7.33 -21.29
C ILE A 21 -9.29 -8.11 -22.26
N GLY A 22 -10.47 -7.58 -22.60
CA GLY A 22 -11.44 -8.26 -23.46
C GLY A 22 -12.49 -9.03 -22.64
N PRO A 23 -13.76 -9.07 -23.11
CA PRO A 23 -14.87 -9.73 -22.41
C PRO A 23 -14.67 -11.25 -22.24
N GLU A 24 -13.87 -11.88 -23.10
CA GLU A 24 -13.60 -13.33 -23.00
C GLU A 24 -12.49 -13.67 -22.00
N ARG A 25 -11.63 -12.71 -21.66
CA ARG A 25 -10.42 -12.94 -20.85
C ARG A 25 -10.59 -12.50 -19.40
N LEU A 26 -11.39 -11.46 -19.14
CA LEU A 26 -11.76 -11.05 -17.78
C LEU A 26 -12.40 -12.19 -16.97
N PRO A 27 -13.40 -12.94 -17.45
CA PRO A 27 -13.97 -14.06 -16.70
C PRO A 27 -12.97 -15.18 -16.48
N LYS A 28 -12.00 -15.39 -17.39
CA LYS A 28 -10.92 -16.37 -17.19
C LYS A 28 -9.97 -15.92 -16.07
N ALA A 29 -9.58 -14.65 -16.05
CA ALA A 29 -8.75 -14.08 -14.99
C ALA A 29 -9.45 -14.11 -13.61
N ALA A 30 -10.72 -13.74 -13.56
CA ALA A 30 -11.53 -13.80 -12.33
C ALA A 30 -11.67 -15.24 -11.81
N ARG A 31 -11.86 -16.22 -12.70
CA ARG A 31 -11.86 -17.65 -12.32
C ARG A 31 -10.52 -18.10 -11.77
N LEU A 32 -9.41 -17.63 -12.35
CA LEU A 32 -8.07 -17.93 -11.86
C LEU A 32 -7.89 -17.34 -10.46
N LEU A 33 -8.08 -16.03 -10.30
CA LEU A 33 -7.97 -15.35 -9.00
C LEU A 33 -8.90 -15.98 -7.95
N GLY A 34 -10.13 -16.31 -8.33
CA GLY A 34 -11.10 -16.98 -7.48
C GLY A 34 -10.64 -18.38 -7.04
N PHE A 35 -10.01 -19.15 -7.93
CA PHE A 35 -9.42 -20.44 -7.58
C PHE A 35 -8.28 -20.29 -6.56
N TRP A 36 -7.38 -19.32 -6.76
CA TRP A 36 -6.27 -19.04 -5.83
C TRP A 36 -6.78 -18.61 -4.45
N ILE A 37 -7.74 -17.68 -4.41
CA ILE A 37 -8.37 -17.21 -3.17
C ILE A 37 -9.11 -18.35 -2.46
N SER A 38 -9.85 -19.18 -3.20
CA SER A 38 -10.57 -20.34 -2.67
C SER A 38 -9.62 -21.34 -2.02
N LYS A 39 -8.49 -21.64 -2.68
CA LYS A 39 -7.47 -22.54 -2.15
C LYS A 39 -6.88 -22.03 -0.84
N THR A 40 -6.52 -20.74 -0.77
CA THR A 40 -6.01 -20.12 0.45
C THR A 40 -7.06 -20.12 1.57
N ARG A 41 -8.31 -19.76 1.24
CA ARG A 41 -9.41 -19.77 2.22
C ARG A 41 -9.63 -21.16 2.81
N ASN A 42 -9.58 -22.20 1.98
CA ASN A 42 -9.76 -23.58 2.44
C ASN A 42 -8.61 -24.05 3.33
N MET A 43 -7.37 -23.66 3.02
CA MET A 43 -6.20 -23.95 3.85
C MET A 43 -6.28 -23.28 5.23
N VAL A 44 -6.74 -22.03 5.28
CA VAL A 44 -6.98 -21.33 6.56
C VAL A 44 -8.12 -21.99 7.34
N ALA A 45 -9.15 -22.47 6.64
CA ALA A 45 -10.28 -23.15 7.26
C ALA A 45 -9.89 -24.49 7.90
N SER A 46 -9.05 -25.31 7.23
CA SER A 46 -8.58 -26.59 7.77
C SER A 46 -7.68 -26.39 8.99
N VAL A 47 -6.75 -25.44 8.93
CA VAL A 47 -5.89 -25.07 10.07
C VAL A 47 -6.73 -24.59 11.25
N LYS A 48 -7.79 -23.81 11.01
CA LYS A 48 -8.71 -23.36 12.07
C LYS A 48 -9.51 -24.51 12.70
N GLU A 49 -9.83 -25.54 11.93
CA GLU A 49 -10.54 -26.74 12.39
C GLU A 49 -9.65 -27.60 13.29
N GLU A 50 -8.39 -27.84 12.89
CA GLU A 50 -7.36 -28.49 13.71
C GLU A 50 -7.07 -27.73 15.02
N ILE A 51 -7.00 -26.40 14.98
CA ILE A 51 -6.75 -25.54 16.16
C ILE A 51 -7.90 -25.63 17.20
N LYS A 52 -9.13 -25.89 16.77
CA LYS A 52 -10.29 -25.99 17.67
C LYS A 52 -10.27 -27.27 18.51
N GLU A 53 -9.54 -28.28 18.08
CA GLU A 53 -9.56 -29.61 18.68
C GLU A 53 -8.47 -29.79 19.75
N GLU A 54 -7.36 -29.00 19.74
CA GLU A 54 -6.18 -29.29 20.59
C GLU A 54 -5.41 -28.10 21.24
N PHE A 55 -5.90 -26.86 21.23
CA PHE A 55 -5.23 -25.61 21.75
C PHE A 55 -4.10 -25.03 20.85
N HIS A 56 -3.72 -23.76 21.09
CA HIS A 56 -2.69 -22.90 20.43
C HIS A 56 -3.19 -21.74 19.52
N ALA A 57 -4.45 -21.30 19.64
CA ALA A 57 -4.91 -20.08 18.97
C ALA A 57 -4.11 -18.82 19.38
N GLU A 58 -3.60 -18.78 20.62
CA GLU A 58 -2.83 -17.66 21.17
C GLU A 58 -1.44 -17.53 20.51
N GLU A 59 -0.78 -18.65 20.20
CA GLU A 59 0.56 -18.67 19.61
C GLU A 59 0.53 -18.20 18.14
N ILE A 60 -0.44 -18.69 17.37
CA ILE A 60 -0.70 -18.18 16.01
C ILE A 60 -1.10 -16.70 16.05
N ARG A 61 -1.95 -16.30 17.00
CA ARG A 61 -2.34 -14.89 17.18
C ARG A 61 -1.13 -14.01 17.52
N GLN A 62 -0.20 -14.50 18.33
CA GLN A 62 1.04 -13.79 18.67
C GLN A 62 1.99 -13.70 17.47
N MET A 63 2.16 -14.78 16.71
CA MET A 63 2.94 -14.77 15.45
C MET A 63 2.34 -13.85 14.38
N LEU A 64 1.01 -13.83 14.23
CA LEU A 64 0.32 -12.89 13.35
C LEU A 64 0.47 -11.46 13.84
N LYS A 65 0.45 -11.23 15.16
CA LYS A 65 0.61 -9.90 15.75
C LYS A 65 2.03 -9.37 15.59
N GLU A 66 3.06 -10.21 15.71
CA GLU A 66 4.46 -9.83 15.42
C GLU A 66 4.67 -9.51 13.93
N GLN A 67 4.10 -10.33 13.02
CA GLN A 67 4.16 -10.04 11.59
C GLN A 67 3.36 -8.80 11.19
N ALA A 68 2.18 -8.59 11.79
CA ALA A 68 1.38 -7.38 11.57
C ALA A 68 2.05 -6.14 12.18
N GLY A 69 2.69 -6.28 13.35
CA GLY A 69 3.47 -5.23 13.99
C GLY A 69 4.63 -4.77 13.11
N SER A 70 5.27 -5.69 12.38
CA SER A 70 6.31 -5.34 11.40
C SER A 70 5.79 -4.44 10.27
N LEU A 71 4.51 -4.53 9.88
CA LEU A 71 3.90 -3.63 8.89
C LEU A 71 3.59 -2.25 9.47
N GLU A 72 3.31 -2.18 10.77
CA GLU A 72 3.10 -0.92 11.49
C GLU A 72 4.43 -0.19 11.74
N ASP A 73 5.49 -0.94 12.06
CA ASP A 73 6.86 -0.43 12.15
C ASP A 73 7.34 0.11 10.79
N LEU A 74 7.00 -0.56 9.68
CA LEU A 74 7.29 -0.07 8.34
C LEU A 74 6.59 1.28 8.05
N GLN A 75 5.33 1.46 8.48
CA GLN A 75 4.65 2.75 8.37
C GLN A 75 5.36 3.85 9.18
N GLY A 76 5.80 3.53 10.40
CA GLY A 76 6.59 4.48 11.21
C GLY A 76 7.88 4.92 10.51
N VAL A 77 8.60 3.98 9.90
CA VAL A 77 9.82 4.28 9.12
C VAL A 77 9.52 5.10 7.86
N LEU A 78 8.42 4.81 7.16
CA LEU A 78 7.98 5.56 5.98
C LEU A 78 7.56 7.00 6.33
N ASP A 79 6.90 7.21 7.46
CA ASP A 79 6.52 8.55 7.95
C ASP A 79 7.74 9.36 8.41
N GLU A 80 8.71 8.73 9.08
CA GLU A 80 9.97 9.38 9.48
C GLU A 80 10.85 9.75 8.27
N MET A 81 10.80 8.95 7.21
CA MET A 81 11.49 9.24 5.96
C MET A 81 10.79 10.37 5.17
N ASN A 82 9.46 10.43 5.20
CA ASN A 82 8.68 11.52 4.61
C ASN A 82 8.90 12.87 5.32
N SER A 83 8.99 12.88 6.65
CA SER A 83 9.30 14.10 7.40
C SER A 83 10.73 14.56 7.13
N SER A 84 11.69 13.64 7.14
CA SER A 84 13.09 13.95 6.84
C SER A 84 13.27 14.49 5.41
N THR A 85 12.58 13.92 4.42
CA THR A 85 12.62 14.42 3.03
C THR A 85 11.93 15.78 2.86
N HIS A 86 10.90 16.08 3.65
CA HIS A 86 10.25 17.40 3.68
C HIS A 86 11.17 18.49 4.22
N ASP A 87 11.96 18.19 5.25
CA ASP A 87 12.94 19.12 5.84
C ASP A 87 14.12 19.39 4.89
N LEU A 88 14.55 18.37 4.14
CA LEU A 88 15.50 18.54 3.05
C LEU A 88 14.93 19.40 1.93
N LYS A 89 13.67 19.17 1.53
CA LYS A 89 13.02 19.94 0.47
C LYS A 89 12.86 21.41 0.86
N THR A 90 12.43 21.70 2.09
CA THR A 90 12.32 23.08 2.58
C THR A 90 13.67 23.76 2.73
N SER A 91 14.74 23.01 3.00
CA SER A 91 16.11 23.54 3.00
C SER A 91 16.59 23.85 1.58
N LEU A 92 16.30 22.99 0.60
CA LEU A 92 16.63 23.19 -0.81
C LEU A 92 15.80 24.31 -1.45
N ASP A 93 14.52 24.46 -1.08
CA ASP A 93 13.63 25.53 -1.56
C ASP A 93 14.03 26.91 -1.00
N LYS A 94 14.80 26.93 0.09
CA LYS A 94 15.40 28.15 0.66
C LYS A 94 16.76 28.52 0.04
N LEU A 95 17.39 27.63 -0.74
CA LEU A 95 18.64 27.93 -1.45
C LEU A 95 18.52 28.94 -2.61
N PRO A 96 17.43 29.03 -3.41
CA PRO A 96 17.33 30.06 -4.46
C PRO A 96 17.32 31.50 -3.91
N GLN A 97 17.00 31.72 -2.63
CA GLN A 97 17.00 33.08 -2.05
C GLN A 97 18.38 33.56 -1.56
N HIS A 98 19.32 32.66 -1.25
CA HIS A 98 20.65 33.05 -0.75
C HIS A 98 21.72 33.18 -1.85
N VAL A 99 21.52 32.61 -3.04
CA VAL A 99 22.48 32.75 -4.16
C VAL A 99 22.29 34.09 -4.89
N GLU A 100 21.07 34.63 -4.96
CA GLU A 100 20.81 35.88 -5.70
C GLU A 100 21.29 37.14 -4.95
N GLN A 101 21.37 37.10 -3.61
CA GLN A 101 21.92 38.21 -2.81
C GLN A 101 23.45 38.32 -2.87
N SER A 102 24.18 37.24 -3.17
CA SER A 102 25.65 37.26 -3.24
C SER A 102 26.21 37.64 -4.62
N ILE A 103 25.38 37.77 -5.67
CA ILE A 103 25.84 38.17 -7.01
C ILE A 103 25.71 39.70 -7.25
N LYS A 104 25.01 40.47 -6.39
CA LYS A 104 24.76 41.91 -6.64
C LYS A 104 25.68 42.91 -5.93
N SER A 105 26.72 42.49 -5.22
CA SER A 105 27.75 43.41 -4.69
C SER A 105 28.97 42.60 -4.26
N PRO A 106 30.14 42.71 -4.93
CA PRO A 106 31.06 43.81 -4.63
C PRO A 106 32.05 44.18 -5.75
N HIS A 107 31.94 45.39 -6.30
CA HIS A 107 33.04 46.25 -6.81
C HIS A 107 32.33 47.47 -7.42
N ASP A 108 32.54 48.70 -6.96
CA ASP A 108 33.80 49.39 -7.19
C ASP A 108 33.91 50.64 -6.30
N LYS A 109 35.15 51.07 -6.11
CA LYS A 109 35.60 52.21 -5.30
C LYS A 109 35.05 53.56 -5.75
#